data_AF-A0ABD5T3L2-F1
#
_entry.id   AF-A0ABD5T3L2-F1
#
_cell.length_a   1.000
_cell.length_b   1.000
_cell.length_c   1.000
_cell.angle_alpha   90.00
_cell.angle_beta   90.00
_cell.angle_gamma   90.00
#
_symmetry.space_group_name_H-M   'P 1'
#
loop_
_entity.id
_entity.type
_entity.pdbx_description
1 polymer ?
#
loop_
_entity_poly.entity_id
_entity_poly.type
_entity_poly.pdbx_seq_one_letter_code
_entity_poly.pdbx_strand_id
1 'polypeptide(L)' 'NLDDGRVEAVFEGDEAAVREMVDWCETGSKAAEVDDVDATYEEPEGLDGFEVRW' A
#
# COMPACT_ATOMS: atom_id res chain seq x y z
N ASN A 1 2.31 -10.90 -3.51
CA ASN A 1 3.49 -11.14 -2.62
C ASN A 1 4.66 -11.30 -3.55
N LEU A 2 5.75 -10.56 -3.34
CA LEU A 2 6.92 -10.70 -4.19
C LEU A 2 7.75 -11.91 -3.75
N ASP A 3 8.47 -12.52 -4.69
CA ASP A 3 9.31 -13.70 -4.43
C ASP A 3 10.43 -13.41 -3.41
N ASP A 4 10.74 -12.14 -3.18
CA ASP A 4 11.70 -11.64 -2.19
C ASP A 4 11.08 -11.40 -0.79
N GLY A 5 9.80 -11.71 -0.61
CA GLY A 5 9.08 -11.57 0.66
C GLY A 5 8.40 -10.21 0.87
N ARG A 6 8.55 -9.26 -0.07
CA ARG A 6 7.90 -7.94 0.04
C ARG A 6 6.42 -7.99 -0.37
N VAL A 7 5.67 -7.00 0.12
CA VAL A 7 4.31 -6.70 -0.34
C VAL A 7 4.36 -5.38 -1.11
N GLU A 8 3.72 -5.34 -2.27
CA GLU A 8 3.52 -4.14 -3.07
C GLU A 8 2.02 -3.84 -3.13
N ALA A 9 1.66 -2.57 -2.96
CA ALA A 9 0.30 -2.08 -3.04
C ALA A 9 0.27 -0.71 -3.71
N VAL A 10 -0.76 -0.47 -4.54
CA VAL A 10 -1.03 0.82 -5.16
C VAL A 10 -2.35 1.32 -4.59
N PHE A 11 -2.35 2.57 -4.11
CA PHE A 11 -3.54 3.25 -3.59
C PHE A 11 -3.80 4.49 -4.41
N GLU A 12 -5.01 4.59 -4.96
CA GLU A 12 -5.46 5.77 -5.70
C GLU A 12 -6.75 6.30 -5.05
N GLY A 13 -6.82 7.61 -4.83
CA GLY A 13 -7.99 8.24 -4.21
C GLY A 13 -7.68 9.62 -3.63
N ASP A 14 -8.55 10.07 -2.73
CA ASP A 14 -8.36 11.33 -2.00
C ASP A 14 -7.02 11.32 -1.27
N GLU A 15 -6.22 12.38 -1.44
CA GLU A 15 -4.85 12.49 -0.90
C GLU A 15 -4.77 12.20 0.61
N ALA A 16 -5.75 12.67 1.38
CA ALA A 16 -5.81 12.41 2.82
C ALA A 16 -6.05 10.93 3.15
N ALA A 17 -6.90 10.24 2.38
CA ALA A 17 -7.18 8.82 2.55
C ALA A 17 -6.00 7.97 2.11
N VAL A 18 -5.32 8.34 1.01
CA VAL A 18 -4.09 7.67 0.55
C VAL A 18 -3.00 7.79 1.61
N ARG A 19 -2.80 8.98 2.20
CA ARG A 19 -1.85 9.16 3.30
C ARG A 19 -2.17 8.30 4.51
N GLU A 20 -3.44 8.25 4.93
CA GLU A 20 -3.85 7.40 6.05
C GLU A 20 -3.56 5.91 5.79
N MET A 21 -3.73 5.45 4.53
CA MET A 21 -3.39 4.09 4.14
C MET A 21 -1.88 3.83 4.17
N VAL A 22 -1.07 4.78 3.71
CA VAL A 22 0.40 4.68 3.80
C VAL A 22 0.86 4.64 5.25
N ASP A 23 0.34 5.51 6.11
CA ASP A 23 0.64 5.51 7.55
C ASP A 23 0.22 4.19 8.20
N TRP A 24 -0.92 3.62 7.80
CA TRP A 24 -1.36 2.31 8.29
C TRP A 24 -0.40 1.19 7.88
N CYS A 25 0.22 1.26 6.70
CA CYS A 25 1.19 0.26 6.24
C CYS A 25 2.42 0.16 7.16
N GLU A 26 2.80 1.22 7.88
CA GLU A 26 3.89 1.16 8.87
C GLU A 26 3.51 0.32 10.10
N THR A 27 2.21 0.25 10.44
CA THR A 27 1.71 -0.60 11.52
C THR A 27 1.42 -2.02 11.04
N GLY A 28 0.85 -2.13 9.83
CA GLY A 28 0.43 -3.39 9.24
C GLY A 28 -0.75 -4.05 9.98
N SER A 29 -1.08 -5.26 9.53
CA SER A 29 -2.11 -6.08 10.17
C SER A 29 -1.65 -6.59 11.55
N LYS A 30 -2.57 -7.08 12.39
CA LYS A 30 -2.22 -7.63 13.72
C LYS A 30 -1.15 -8.72 13.73
N ALA A 31 -0.96 -9.43 12.62
CA ALA A 31 0.03 -10.49 12.48
C ALA A 31 1.25 -10.05 11.66
N ALA A 32 1.31 -8.79 11.23
CA ALA A 32 2.43 -8.25 10.47
C ALA A 32 3.54 -7.78 11.42
N GLU A 33 4.77 -7.99 10.98
CA GLU A 33 5.97 -7.31 11.48
C GLU A 33 6.53 -6.56 10.27
N VAL A 34 6.52 -5.23 10.33
CA VAL A 34 6.91 -4.35 9.22
C VAL A 34 8.28 -3.79 9.53
N ASP A 35 9.26 -4.13 8.70
CA ASP A 35 10.64 -3.62 8.85
C ASP A 35 10.78 -2.20 8.29
N ASP A 36 10.15 -1.92 7.14
CA ASP A 36 10.25 -0.64 6.42
C ASP A 36 9.07 -0.44 5.46
N VAL A 37 8.75 0.82 5.16
CA VAL A 37 7.76 1.23 4.15
C VAL A 37 8.40 2.26 3.23
N ASP A 38 8.50 1.92 1.93
CA ASP A 38 8.91 2.84 0.87
C ASP A 38 7.67 3.27 0.06
N ALA A 39 7.39 4.57 0.05
CA ALA A 39 6.23 5.15 -0.63
C ALA A 39 6.65 6.19 -1.68
N THR A 40 6.16 6.02 -2.91
CA THR A 40 6.32 6.97 -4.01
C THR A 40 4.96 7.47 -4.48
N TYR A 41 4.83 8.78 -4.70
CA TYR A 41 3.58 9.40 -5.19
C TYR A 41 3.65 9.63 -6.70
N GLU A 42 2.60 9.24 -7.40
CA GLU A 42 2.47 9.30 -8.86
C GLU A 42 1.13 9.94 -9.28
N GLU A 43 0.97 10.21 -10.58
CA GLU A 43 -0.31 10.70 -11.11
C GLU A 43 -1.36 9.57 -11.11
N PRO A 44 -2.63 9.85 -10.77
CA PRO A 44 -3.71 8.85 -10.80
C PRO A 44 -3.89 8.22 -12.19
N GLU A 45 -4.04 6.89 -12.24
CA GLU A 45 -4.25 6.13 -13.47
C GLU A 45 -5.74 5.83 -13.74
N GLY A 46 -6.63 6.13 -12.79
CA GLY A 46 -8.05 5.85 -12.86
C GLY A 46 -8.39 4.44 -12.41
N LEU A 47 -7.73 3.94 -11.37
CA LEU A 47 -7.99 2.60 -10.83
C LEU A 47 -9.33 2.51 -10.10
N ASP A 48 -10.14 1.51 -10.46
CA ASP A 48 -11.45 1.25 -9.86
C ASP A 48 -11.46 -0.06 -9.06
N GLY A 49 -11.82 0.04 -7.78
CA GLY A 49 -11.93 -1.11 -6.87
C GLY A 49 -10.60 -1.54 -6.23
N PHE A 50 -10.59 -2.72 -5.62
CA PHE A 50 -9.41 -3.29 -4.95
C PHE A 50 -9.26 -4.77 -5.31
N GLU A 51 -8.07 -5.16 -5.76
CA GLU A 51 -7.75 -6.52 -6.18
C GLU A 51 -6.47 -7.00 -5.48
N VAL A 52 -6.48 -8.25 -4.99
CA VAL A 52 -5.29 -8.90 -4.41
C VAL A 52 -4.66 -9.80 -5.46
N ARG A 53 -3.36 -9.60 -5.72
CA ARG A 53 -2.55 -10.43 -6.60
C ARG A 53 -1.51 -11.21 -5.78
N TRP A 54 -1.38 -12.50 -6.09
CA TRP A 54 -0.52 -13.43 -5.37
C TRP A 54 0.88 -13.41 -5.94
#